data_AF-A0A975JYJ4-F1
#
_entry.id   AF-A0A975JYJ4-F1
#
_cell.length_a   1.000
_cell.length_b   1.000
_cell.length_c   1.000
_cell.angle_alpha   90.00
_cell.angle_beta   90.00
_cell.angle_gamma   90.00
#
_symmetry.space_group_name_H-M   'P 1'
#
loop_
_entity.id
_entity.type
_entity.pdbx_description
1 polymer ?
#
loop_
_entity_poly.entity_id
_entity_poly.type
_entity_poly.pdbx_seq_one_letter_code
_entity_poly.pdbx_strand_id
1 'polypeptide(L)'
;MARDAAGNWIGLGVGDVDNPDTPRNAPNWRAIELLSQKLHDKFQWVRDTGFIAGPAYTEATATIVEEFCYRVSLPVIRDAQGFAVTYLKVRSRLGSYPPPAPNLPIMFTVEGHLSDMFRGPVADTATRLEADGLCRHQPIGYNNGALPFDNDDGVRELARLVGSYAMDNGVPFPAGTPWALGFYSQGAIVGFDFYVDYLLPGKPLHWRLADLVGVLTYALPCRETGSVADWARPWVIGAEDTHGLDPARRFGLPGFPATPPNWVDVWRTGDIFAESKDDRSSQIKASVYQAVARRDFFSHPHALAAQVGDLFETPASQVVGIVQAIISGITFLADRDPHYAPFEIEGGIAWMRERLVNT
;
A
#
# COMPACT_ATOMS: atom_id res chain seq x y z
N MET A 1 -11.84 -32.96 1.37
CA MET A 1 -12.27 -32.44 2.69
C MET A 1 -12.80 -33.61 3.49
N ALA A 2 -12.37 -33.77 4.74
CA ALA A 2 -12.73 -34.94 5.54
C ALA A 2 -14.10 -34.73 6.21
N ARG A 3 -14.93 -35.77 6.21
CA ARG A 3 -16.21 -35.84 6.93
C ARG A 3 -16.21 -37.09 7.81
N ASP A 4 -16.89 -37.03 8.96
CA ASP A 4 -17.07 -38.21 9.82
C ASP A 4 -18.17 -39.16 9.28
N ALA A 5 -18.39 -40.28 9.97
CA ALA A 5 -19.41 -41.28 9.62
C ALA A 5 -20.86 -40.73 9.67
N ALA A 6 -21.09 -39.58 10.30
CA ALA A 6 -22.36 -38.88 10.33
C ALA A 6 -22.46 -37.78 9.25
N GLY A 7 -21.45 -37.66 8.39
CA GLY A 7 -21.38 -36.65 7.34
C GLY A 7 -20.99 -35.25 7.81
N ASN A 8 -20.64 -35.07 9.10
CA ASN A 8 -20.20 -33.80 9.63
C ASN A 8 -18.83 -33.45 9.07
N TRP A 9 -18.62 -32.17 8.75
CA TRP A 9 -17.31 -31.70 8.32
C TRP A 9 -16.32 -31.74 9.47
N ILE A 10 -15.23 -32.50 9.30
CA ILE A 10 -14.17 -32.64 10.31
C ILE A 10 -12.88 -31.92 9.92
N GLY A 11 -12.88 -31.12 8.85
CA GLY A 11 -11.78 -30.21 8.52
C GLY A 11 -10.97 -30.56 7.28
N LEU A 12 -9.84 -29.86 7.15
CA LEU A 12 -8.82 -30.05 6.13
C LEU A 12 -7.93 -31.27 6.47
N GLY A 13 -8.54 -32.46 6.41
CA GLY A 13 -7.82 -33.73 6.57
C GLY A 13 -6.65 -33.87 5.59
N VAL A 14 -5.65 -34.68 5.96
CA VAL A 14 -4.40 -34.85 5.20
C VAL A 14 -4.50 -35.77 3.98
N GLY A 15 -5.59 -36.54 3.83
CA GLY A 15 -5.74 -37.53 2.74
C GLY A 15 -4.82 -38.75 2.93
N ASP A 16 -4.77 -39.63 1.93
CA ASP A 16 -4.03 -40.90 2.00
C ASP A 16 -2.59 -40.77 1.47
N VAL A 17 -2.36 -39.88 0.51
CA VAL A 17 -1.06 -39.65 -0.13
C VAL A 17 -0.89 -38.17 -0.47
N ASP A 18 0.33 -37.65 -0.31
CA ASP A 18 0.65 -36.28 -0.71
C ASP A 18 0.64 -36.15 -2.24
N ASN A 19 -0.15 -35.21 -2.77
CA ASN A 19 -0.15 -34.89 -4.20
C ASN A 19 1.06 -33.97 -4.51
N PRO A 20 2.03 -34.40 -5.35
CA PRO A 20 3.22 -33.62 -5.67
C PRO A 20 2.92 -32.29 -6.38
N ASP A 21 1.76 -32.17 -7.03
CA ASP A 21 1.35 -30.96 -7.76
C ASP A 21 0.65 -29.92 -6.86
N THR A 22 0.50 -30.21 -5.56
CA THR A 22 -0.10 -29.26 -4.62
C THR A 22 0.82 -28.04 -4.47
N PRO A 23 0.33 -26.80 -4.66
CA PRO A 23 1.14 -25.60 -4.48
C PRO A 23 1.64 -25.43 -3.04
N ARG A 24 2.84 -24.87 -2.85
CA ARG A 24 3.47 -24.71 -1.52
C ARG A 24 2.61 -23.93 -0.51
N ASN A 25 1.80 -23.00 -1.00
CA ASN A 25 0.91 -22.17 -0.20
C ASN A 25 -0.46 -22.81 0.08
N ALA A 26 -0.73 -24.01 -0.44
CA ALA A 26 -1.99 -24.68 -0.19
C ALA A 26 -2.00 -25.35 1.20
N PRO A 27 -3.15 -25.39 1.88
CA PRO A 27 -3.27 -26.01 3.21
C PRO A 27 -2.83 -27.48 3.32
N ASN A 28 -2.83 -28.21 2.19
CA ASN A 28 -2.45 -29.61 2.11
C ASN A 28 -1.13 -29.86 1.37
N TRP A 29 -0.30 -28.82 1.16
CA TRP A 29 1.04 -29.03 0.63
C TRP A 29 1.85 -29.95 1.55
N ARG A 30 2.28 -31.11 1.03
CA ARG A 30 3.07 -32.11 1.76
C ARG A 30 2.51 -32.40 3.15
N ALA A 31 1.19 -32.51 3.25
CA ALA A 31 0.48 -32.58 4.51
C ALA A 31 0.88 -33.80 5.34
N ILE A 32 1.06 -34.95 4.69
CA ILE A 32 1.40 -36.21 5.32
C ILE A 32 2.88 -36.25 5.66
N GLU A 33 3.75 -35.80 4.75
CA GLU A 33 5.18 -35.69 5.00
C GLU A 33 5.45 -34.73 6.18
N LEU A 34 4.83 -33.55 6.21
CA LEU A 34 4.96 -32.62 7.35
C LEU A 34 4.40 -33.21 8.65
N LEU A 35 3.28 -33.94 8.58
CA LEU A 35 2.69 -34.62 9.75
C LEU A 35 3.62 -35.69 10.31
N SER A 36 4.03 -36.64 9.47
CA SER A 36 4.82 -37.80 9.87
C SER A 36 6.21 -37.38 10.34
N GLN A 37 6.83 -36.43 9.65
CA GLN A 37 8.12 -35.84 10.03
C GLN A 37 8.02 -35.14 11.39
N LYS A 38 6.99 -34.30 11.62
CA LYS A 38 6.82 -33.61 12.90
C LYS A 38 6.52 -34.56 14.06
N LEU A 39 5.72 -35.61 13.85
CA LEU A 39 5.47 -36.63 14.86
C LEU A 39 6.77 -37.34 15.25
N HIS A 40 7.51 -37.83 14.25
CA HIS A 40 8.78 -38.52 14.43
C HIS A 40 9.83 -37.63 15.12
N ASP A 41 10.03 -36.41 14.65
CA ASP A 41 11.13 -35.56 15.11
C ASP A 41 10.85 -34.94 16.49
N LYS A 42 9.60 -34.58 16.77
CA LYS A 42 9.22 -33.88 18.02
C LYS A 42 9.09 -34.81 19.21
N PHE A 43 8.79 -36.08 19.01
CA PHE A 43 8.39 -36.98 20.09
C PHE A 43 9.24 -38.24 20.16
N GLN A 44 9.97 -38.40 21.26
CA GLN A 44 10.76 -39.62 21.52
C GLN A 44 9.89 -40.88 21.50
N TRP A 45 8.70 -40.84 22.10
CA TRP A 45 7.80 -41.99 22.15
C TRP A 45 7.35 -42.48 20.76
N VAL A 46 7.35 -41.60 19.74
CA VAL A 46 7.07 -42.00 18.35
C VAL A 46 8.26 -42.75 17.76
N ARG A 47 9.49 -42.30 18.04
CA ARG A 47 10.70 -42.99 17.59
C ARG A 47 10.85 -44.36 18.24
N ASP A 48 10.47 -44.47 19.50
CA ASP A 48 10.55 -45.72 20.27
C ASP A 48 9.63 -46.82 19.72
N THR A 49 8.61 -46.48 18.92
CA THR A 49 7.75 -47.47 18.25
C THR A 49 8.36 -48.04 16.95
N GLY A 50 9.48 -47.48 16.48
CA GLY A 50 10.04 -47.80 15.17
C GLY A 50 9.30 -47.16 13.99
N PHE A 51 8.44 -46.16 14.25
CA PHE A 51 7.73 -45.42 13.20
C PHE A 51 8.71 -44.74 12.22
N ILE A 52 8.47 -44.93 10.92
CA ILE A 52 9.26 -44.31 9.84
C ILE A 52 8.41 -43.21 9.19
N ALA A 53 8.92 -41.97 9.20
CA ALA A 53 8.26 -40.86 8.53
C ALA A 53 8.24 -41.03 7.00
N GLY A 54 7.17 -40.58 6.36
CA GLY A 54 7.00 -40.71 4.91
C GLY A 54 5.74 -39.99 4.38
N PRO A 55 5.55 -40.01 3.04
CA PRO A 55 4.49 -39.25 2.37
C PRO A 55 3.14 -39.99 2.26
N ALA A 56 3.02 -41.18 2.85
CA ALA A 56 1.80 -42.00 2.83
C ALA A 56 1.17 -42.09 4.22
N TYR A 57 -0.15 -41.92 4.29
CA TYR A 57 -0.91 -42.11 5.52
C TYR A 57 -1.20 -43.59 5.69
N THR A 58 -0.54 -44.23 6.64
CA THR A 58 -0.64 -45.68 6.88
C THR A 58 -1.40 -45.95 8.17
N GLU A 59 -1.73 -47.23 8.41
CA GLU A 59 -2.26 -47.68 9.71
C GLU A 59 -1.33 -47.26 10.86
N ALA A 60 -0.01 -47.37 10.68
CA ALA A 60 0.96 -46.90 11.67
C ALA A 60 0.84 -45.39 11.93
N THR A 61 0.68 -44.59 10.86
CA THR A 61 0.43 -43.14 11.00
C THR A 61 -0.85 -42.88 11.80
N ALA A 62 -1.92 -43.61 11.51
CA ALA A 62 -3.19 -43.48 12.23
C ALA A 62 -3.06 -43.81 13.72
N THR A 63 -2.38 -44.91 14.07
CA THR A 63 -2.12 -45.29 15.48
C THR A 63 -1.33 -44.22 16.21
N ILE A 64 -0.31 -43.65 15.57
CA ILE A 64 0.49 -42.56 16.17
C ILE A 64 -0.35 -41.29 16.34
N VAL A 65 -1.21 -40.94 15.38
CA VAL A 65 -2.10 -39.78 15.48
C VAL A 65 -3.12 -39.96 16.62
N GLU A 66 -3.65 -41.16 16.78
CA GLU A 66 -4.55 -41.49 17.89
C GLU A 66 -3.87 -41.30 19.25
N GLU A 67 -2.68 -41.88 19.42
CA GLU A 67 -1.90 -41.74 20.65
C GLU A 67 -1.49 -40.29 20.92
N PHE A 68 -1.13 -39.53 19.87
CA PHE A 68 -0.88 -38.10 19.97
C PHE A 68 -2.10 -37.37 20.51
N CYS A 69 -3.29 -37.62 19.95
CA CYS A 69 -4.55 -37.01 20.40
C CYS A 69 -4.81 -37.28 21.90
N TYR A 70 -4.62 -38.52 22.37
CA TYR A 70 -4.74 -38.84 23.80
C TYR A 70 -3.77 -38.03 24.66
N ARG A 71 -2.49 -37.96 24.26
CA ARG A 71 -1.44 -37.25 25.00
C ARG A 71 -1.66 -35.74 25.09
N VAL A 72 -2.32 -35.14 24.09
CA VAL A 72 -2.60 -33.70 24.06
C VAL A 72 -4.06 -33.35 24.36
N SER A 73 -4.84 -34.32 24.85
CA SER A 73 -6.26 -34.16 25.20
C SER A 73 -7.12 -33.60 24.05
N LEU A 74 -6.85 -34.03 22.82
CA LEU A 74 -7.69 -33.77 21.65
C LEU A 74 -8.64 -34.94 21.38
N PRO A 75 -9.87 -34.68 20.90
CA PRO A 75 -10.77 -35.75 20.44
C PRO A 75 -10.14 -36.62 19.35
N VAL A 76 -10.28 -37.94 19.48
CA VAL A 76 -9.95 -38.90 18.43
C VAL A 76 -11.14 -39.02 17.50
N ILE A 77 -10.97 -38.57 16.25
CA ILE A 77 -11.95 -38.74 15.18
C ILE A 77 -11.47 -39.87 14.30
N ARG A 78 -12.34 -40.83 13.97
CA ARG A 78 -12.03 -41.98 13.12
C ARG A 78 -12.78 -41.92 11.80
N ASP A 79 -12.20 -42.47 10.74
CA ASP A 79 -12.86 -42.68 9.45
C ASP A 79 -13.77 -43.92 9.47
N ALA A 80 -14.33 -44.27 8.30
CA ALA A 80 -15.23 -45.42 8.17
C ALA A 80 -14.54 -46.77 8.40
N GLN A 81 -13.22 -46.83 8.28
CA GLN A 81 -12.39 -48.01 8.49
C GLN A 81 -11.89 -48.11 9.94
N GLY A 82 -12.15 -47.09 10.76
CA GLY A 82 -11.76 -47.03 12.17
C GLY A 82 -10.39 -46.38 12.41
N PHE A 83 -9.73 -45.84 11.38
CA PHE A 83 -8.43 -45.19 11.52
C PHE A 83 -8.59 -43.75 11.97
N ALA A 84 -7.72 -43.31 12.89
CA ALA A 84 -7.73 -41.92 13.34
C ALA A 84 -7.39 -40.96 12.21
N VAL A 85 -8.17 -39.88 12.10
CA VAL A 85 -8.05 -38.85 11.07
C VAL A 85 -7.27 -37.66 11.63
N THR A 86 -6.30 -37.18 10.85
CA THR A 86 -5.59 -35.93 11.18
C THR A 86 -6.38 -34.71 10.70
N TYR A 87 -7.20 -34.13 11.57
CA TYR A 87 -7.97 -32.91 11.32
C TYR A 87 -7.19 -31.63 11.69
N LEU A 88 -7.75 -30.46 11.33
CA LEU A 88 -7.06 -29.17 11.47
C LEU A 88 -6.51 -28.92 12.88
N LYS A 89 -7.27 -29.16 13.95
CA LYS A 89 -6.78 -28.93 15.32
C LYS A 89 -5.58 -29.81 15.67
N VAL A 90 -5.53 -31.06 15.18
CA VAL A 90 -4.37 -31.96 15.35
C VAL A 90 -3.15 -31.37 14.66
N ARG A 91 -3.30 -30.95 13.39
CA ARG A 91 -2.20 -30.34 12.62
C ARG A 91 -1.70 -29.04 13.24
N SER A 92 -2.62 -28.18 13.68
CA SER A 92 -2.30 -26.93 14.37
C SER A 92 -1.59 -27.18 15.70
N ARG A 93 -2.04 -28.16 16.49
CA ARG A 93 -1.41 -28.51 17.77
C ARG A 93 -0.01 -29.11 17.61
N LEU A 94 0.16 -29.93 16.58
CA LEU A 94 1.45 -30.53 16.25
C LEU A 94 2.43 -29.52 15.63
N GLY A 95 1.93 -28.58 14.83
CA GLY A 95 2.72 -27.71 13.96
C GLY A 95 3.03 -28.34 12.60
N SER A 96 2.16 -29.23 12.11
CA SER A 96 2.24 -29.88 10.77
C SER A 96 1.27 -29.28 9.74
N TYR A 97 0.86 -28.05 10.01
CA TYR A 97 0.15 -27.19 9.07
C TYR A 97 1.14 -26.10 8.65
N PRO A 98 1.42 -25.90 7.35
CA PRO A 98 2.26 -24.78 6.94
C PRO A 98 1.62 -23.50 7.50
N PRO A 99 2.39 -22.59 8.13
CA PRO A 99 1.83 -21.31 8.54
C PRO A 99 1.12 -20.70 7.33
N PRO A 100 -0.05 -20.05 7.49
CA PRO A 100 -0.63 -19.26 6.42
C PRO A 100 0.47 -18.40 5.82
N ALA A 101 0.51 -18.30 4.49
CA ALA A 101 1.46 -17.41 3.85
C ALA A 101 1.36 -16.03 4.53
N PRO A 102 2.48 -15.40 4.91
CA PRO A 102 2.44 -14.08 5.52
C PRO A 102 1.60 -13.13 4.66
N ASN A 103 0.81 -12.26 5.30
CA ASN A 103 0.13 -11.20 4.57
C ASN A 103 1.22 -10.31 3.98
N LEU A 104 1.29 -10.25 2.65
CA LEU A 104 2.19 -9.33 1.98
C LEU A 104 1.80 -7.89 2.34
N PRO A 105 2.78 -6.97 2.42
CA PRO A 105 2.50 -5.56 2.56
C PRO A 105 1.55 -5.06 1.46
N ILE A 106 0.77 -4.02 1.74
CA ILE A 106 -0.03 -3.34 0.70
C ILE A 106 0.67 -2.04 0.31
N MET A 107 0.92 -1.83 -0.98
CA MET A 107 1.34 -0.55 -1.52
C MET A 107 0.13 0.16 -2.12
N PHE A 108 -0.34 1.21 -1.44
CA PHE A 108 -1.42 2.05 -1.95
C PHE A 108 -0.86 3.12 -2.88
N THR A 109 -1.45 3.27 -4.07
CA THR A 109 -0.99 4.25 -5.06
C THR A 109 -2.08 5.25 -5.40
N VAL A 110 -1.73 6.53 -5.43
CA VAL A 110 -2.63 7.62 -5.85
C VAL A 110 -1.97 8.37 -7.01
N GLU A 111 -2.53 8.19 -8.21
CA GLU A 111 -2.05 8.85 -9.43
C GLU A 111 -2.67 10.26 -9.58
N GLY A 112 -2.20 11.00 -10.58
CA GLY A 112 -2.50 12.42 -10.74
C GLY A 112 -3.84 12.76 -11.40
N HIS A 113 -4.04 14.06 -11.63
CA HIS A 113 -5.20 14.61 -12.34
C HIS A 113 -5.32 13.99 -13.73
N LEU A 114 -6.51 13.50 -14.09
CA LEU A 114 -6.81 12.82 -15.36
C LEU A 114 -5.95 11.57 -15.66
N SER A 115 -5.15 11.09 -14.70
CA SER A 115 -4.38 9.86 -14.85
C SER A 115 -5.28 8.61 -14.75
N ASP A 116 -4.82 7.52 -15.33
CA ASP A 116 -5.33 6.18 -15.08
C ASP A 116 -4.75 5.69 -13.74
N MET A 117 -5.57 5.26 -12.79
CA MET A 117 -5.08 4.85 -11.47
C MET A 117 -4.20 3.59 -11.50
N PHE A 118 -4.21 2.85 -12.61
CA PHE A 118 -3.39 1.67 -12.83
C PHE A 118 -2.12 1.96 -13.65
N ARG A 119 -1.91 3.21 -14.09
CA ARG A 119 -0.76 3.58 -14.95
C ARG A 119 -0.18 4.91 -14.56
N GLY A 120 1.13 4.97 -14.44
CA GLY A 120 1.83 6.16 -13.97
C GLY A 120 3.01 5.77 -13.09
N PRO A 121 3.82 6.74 -12.65
CA PRO A 121 5.09 6.43 -12.00
C PRO A 121 4.94 5.60 -10.73
N VAL A 122 3.86 5.77 -9.97
CA VAL A 122 3.68 5.05 -8.70
C VAL A 122 2.91 3.74 -8.88
N ALA A 123 1.95 3.71 -9.79
CA ALA A 123 1.24 2.50 -10.19
C ALA A 123 2.16 1.51 -10.91
N ASP A 124 3.01 1.97 -11.82
CA ASP A 124 3.98 1.12 -12.53
C ASP A 124 5.06 0.59 -11.57
N THR A 125 5.50 1.43 -10.62
CA THR A 125 6.40 1.00 -9.53
C THR A 125 5.78 -0.12 -8.70
N ALA A 126 4.54 0.07 -8.23
CA ALA A 126 3.84 -0.91 -7.40
C ALA A 126 3.53 -2.21 -8.17
N THR A 127 3.15 -2.10 -9.45
CA THR A 127 2.92 -3.25 -10.34
C THR A 127 4.18 -4.11 -10.46
N ARG A 128 5.37 -3.48 -10.59
CA ARG A 128 6.64 -4.20 -10.66
C ARG A 128 6.98 -4.89 -9.34
N LEU A 129 6.79 -4.20 -8.21
CA LEU A 129 7.04 -4.77 -6.89
C LEU A 129 6.05 -5.91 -6.54
N GLU A 130 4.80 -5.81 -6.98
CA GLU A 130 3.83 -6.90 -6.85
C GLU A 130 4.21 -8.10 -7.71
N ALA A 131 4.68 -7.89 -8.94
CA ALA A 131 5.17 -8.96 -9.82
C ALA A 131 6.39 -9.70 -9.21
N ASP A 132 7.22 -8.99 -8.44
CA ASP A 132 8.33 -9.56 -7.68
C ASP A 132 7.88 -10.27 -6.38
N GLY A 133 6.57 -10.24 -6.06
CA GLY A 133 5.99 -10.87 -4.88
C GLY A 133 6.26 -10.12 -3.56
N LEU A 134 6.60 -8.83 -3.62
CA LEU A 134 7.00 -8.03 -2.46
C LEU A 134 5.84 -7.31 -1.78
N CYS A 135 4.77 -7.02 -2.51
CA CYS A 135 3.58 -6.36 -1.99
C CYS A 135 2.33 -6.76 -2.77
N ARG A 136 1.18 -6.28 -2.31
CA ARG A 136 -0.06 -6.18 -3.09
C ARG A 136 -0.24 -4.75 -3.56
N HIS A 137 -0.55 -4.56 -4.83
CA HIS A 137 -0.83 -3.23 -5.37
C HIS A 137 -2.31 -2.88 -5.16
N GLN A 138 -2.57 -1.76 -4.48
CA GLN A 138 -3.92 -1.23 -4.30
C GLN A 138 -4.01 0.21 -4.81
N PRO A 139 -4.42 0.42 -6.07
CA PRO A 139 -4.75 1.75 -6.57
C PRO A 139 -5.90 2.39 -5.79
N ILE A 140 -5.84 3.71 -5.64
CA ILE A 140 -6.90 4.51 -5.04
C ILE A 140 -7.71 5.18 -6.15
N GLY A 141 -8.95 4.73 -6.34
CA GLY A 141 -9.91 5.39 -7.22
C GLY A 141 -10.50 6.62 -6.55
N TYR A 142 -10.48 7.77 -7.24
CA TYR A 142 -11.09 9.00 -6.75
C TYR A 142 -11.51 9.91 -7.91
N ASN A 143 -12.24 10.97 -7.62
CA ASN A 143 -12.62 12.01 -8.58
C ASN A 143 -11.43 12.88 -9.02
N ASN A 144 -10.53 12.30 -9.80
CA ASN A 144 -9.33 12.94 -10.31
C ASN A 144 -9.56 13.79 -11.57
N GLY A 145 -10.81 13.93 -12.03
CA GLY A 145 -11.17 14.73 -13.20
C GLY A 145 -11.84 16.07 -12.90
N ALA A 146 -12.22 16.32 -11.64
CA ALA A 146 -12.92 17.54 -11.26
C ALA A 146 -12.03 18.79 -11.33
N LEU A 147 -12.65 19.93 -11.64
CA LEU A 147 -12.06 21.26 -11.56
C LEU A 147 -13.03 22.23 -10.88
N PRO A 148 -12.64 22.87 -9.76
CA PRO A 148 -11.44 22.60 -8.95
C PRO A 148 -11.33 21.15 -8.45
N PHE A 149 -10.12 20.74 -8.10
CA PHE A 149 -9.80 19.38 -7.65
C PHE A 149 -10.65 18.94 -6.47
N ASP A 150 -11.04 17.65 -6.47
CA ASP A 150 -11.79 17.00 -5.39
C ASP A 150 -10.90 16.10 -4.54
N ASN A 151 -9.87 16.69 -3.93
CA ASN A 151 -8.87 15.93 -3.18
C ASN A 151 -9.48 15.20 -1.97
N ASP A 152 -10.52 15.76 -1.33
CA ASP A 152 -11.22 15.15 -0.20
C ASP A 152 -11.78 13.76 -0.55
N ASP A 153 -12.17 13.55 -1.80
CA ASP A 153 -12.64 12.24 -2.28
C ASP A 153 -11.53 11.19 -2.18
N GLY A 154 -10.34 11.51 -2.70
CA GLY A 154 -9.17 10.63 -2.62
C GLY A 154 -8.65 10.44 -1.20
N VAL A 155 -8.66 11.50 -0.38
CA VAL A 155 -8.24 11.42 1.03
C VAL A 155 -9.15 10.48 1.81
N ARG A 156 -10.48 10.61 1.63
CA ARG A 156 -11.45 9.72 2.30
C ARG A 156 -11.31 8.27 1.84
N GLU A 157 -11.10 8.03 0.55
CA GLU A 157 -10.97 6.66 0.05
C GLU A 157 -9.68 6.00 0.55
N LEU A 158 -8.55 6.72 0.51
CA LEU A 158 -7.30 6.24 1.07
C LEU A 158 -7.44 5.97 2.57
N ALA A 159 -8.08 6.85 3.32
CA ALA A 159 -8.34 6.64 4.75
C ALA A 159 -9.27 5.44 5.02
N ARG A 160 -10.31 5.23 4.20
CA ARG A 160 -11.21 4.06 4.33
C ARG A 160 -10.43 2.76 4.16
N LEU A 161 -9.60 2.67 3.12
CA LEU A 161 -8.84 1.47 2.82
C LEU A 161 -7.71 1.22 3.84
N VAL A 162 -6.93 2.25 4.17
CA VAL A 162 -5.84 2.12 5.17
C VAL A 162 -6.40 1.82 6.57
N GLY A 163 -7.56 2.37 6.91
CA GLY A 163 -8.25 2.10 8.18
C GLY A 163 -8.96 0.74 8.26
N SER A 164 -9.05 -0.02 7.16
CA SER A 164 -9.72 -1.32 7.11
C SER A 164 -8.85 -2.46 7.63
N TYR A 165 -9.50 -3.57 7.99
CA TYR A 165 -8.87 -4.85 8.34
C TYR A 165 -8.82 -5.84 7.16
N ALA A 166 -9.43 -5.48 6.03
CA ALA A 166 -9.40 -6.22 4.78
C ALA A 166 -9.70 -5.28 3.60
N MET A 167 -9.15 -5.60 2.43
CA MET A 167 -9.49 -4.91 1.18
C MET A 167 -10.84 -5.40 0.64
N ASP A 168 -11.44 -4.63 -0.26
CA ASP A 168 -12.77 -4.95 -0.83
C ASP A 168 -12.78 -6.26 -1.63
N ASN A 169 -11.61 -6.70 -2.13
CA ASN A 169 -11.42 -7.98 -2.80
C ASN A 169 -11.15 -9.16 -1.83
N GLY A 170 -11.26 -8.93 -0.52
CA GLY A 170 -11.08 -9.95 0.52
C GLY A 170 -9.63 -10.20 0.95
N VAL A 171 -8.65 -9.45 0.41
CA VAL A 171 -7.26 -9.53 0.89
C VAL A 171 -7.19 -9.09 2.36
N PRO A 172 -6.69 -9.92 3.29
CA PRO A 172 -6.56 -9.54 4.69
C PRO A 172 -5.58 -8.39 4.88
N PHE A 173 -5.95 -7.44 5.74
CA PHE A 173 -5.11 -6.30 6.10
C PHE A 173 -5.21 -5.96 7.60
N PRO A 174 -4.98 -6.94 8.50
CA PRO A 174 -5.08 -6.70 9.93
C PRO A 174 -4.06 -5.66 10.42
N ALA A 175 -4.31 -5.06 11.59
CA ALA A 175 -3.34 -4.21 12.28
C ALA A 175 -1.98 -4.92 12.42
N GLY A 176 -0.88 -4.19 12.24
CA GLY A 176 0.47 -4.76 12.20
C GLY A 176 0.89 -5.27 10.81
N THR A 177 0.01 -5.23 9.80
CA THR A 177 0.41 -5.54 8.41
C THR A 177 1.16 -4.34 7.85
N PRO A 178 2.43 -4.51 7.41
CA PRO A 178 3.21 -3.43 6.82
C PRO A 178 2.51 -2.86 5.58
N TRP A 179 2.70 -1.58 5.32
CA TRP A 179 2.12 -0.94 4.13
C TRP A 179 2.98 0.24 3.66
N ALA A 180 2.82 0.59 2.39
CA ALA A 180 3.57 1.64 1.73
C ALA A 180 2.64 2.55 0.93
N LEU A 181 3.15 3.72 0.58
CA LEU A 181 2.46 4.74 -0.20
C LEU A 181 3.27 5.13 -1.42
N GLY A 182 2.58 5.29 -2.55
CA GLY A 182 3.10 5.89 -3.77
C GLY A 182 2.17 7.01 -4.24
N PHE A 183 2.67 8.23 -4.41
CA PHE A 183 1.86 9.34 -4.88
C PHE A 183 2.45 10.12 -6.06
N TYR A 184 1.60 10.62 -6.96
CA TYR A 184 2.02 11.44 -8.09
C TYR A 184 1.15 12.67 -8.30
N SER A 185 1.76 13.85 -8.50
CA SER A 185 1.07 15.09 -8.88
C SER A 185 -0.11 15.43 -7.94
N GLN A 186 -1.35 15.53 -8.45
CA GLN A 186 -2.55 15.71 -7.61
C GLN A 186 -2.67 14.62 -6.53
N GLY A 187 -2.37 13.36 -6.86
CA GLY A 187 -2.36 12.26 -5.89
C GLY A 187 -1.35 12.48 -4.76
N ALA A 188 -0.28 13.25 -4.99
CA ALA A 188 0.68 13.64 -3.96
C ALA A 188 0.12 14.70 -3.00
N ILE A 189 -0.84 15.52 -3.46
CA ILE A 189 -1.62 16.41 -2.58
C ILE A 189 -2.53 15.57 -1.67
N VAL A 190 -3.27 14.63 -2.26
CA VAL A 190 -4.13 13.67 -1.53
C VAL A 190 -3.32 12.91 -0.48
N GLY A 191 -2.15 12.40 -0.87
CA GLY A 191 -1.26 11.67 0.02
C GLY A 191 -0.72 12.49 1.18
N PHE A 192 -0.33 13.74 0.92
CA PHE A 192 0.09 14.68 1.96
C PHE A 192 -1.04 14.99 2.94
N ASP A 193 -2.23 15.32 2.45
CA ASP A 193 -3.38 15.63 3.30
C ASP A 193 -3.80 14.42 4.13
N PHE A 194 -3.82 13.22 3.54
CA PHE A 194 -4.02 11.98 4.27
C PHE A 194 -3.00 11.80 5.40
N TYR A 195 -1.71 12.02 5.11
CA TYR A 195 -0.66 11.90 6.13
C TYR A 195 -0.91 12.87 7.30
N VAL A 196 -1.17 14.14 7.01
CA VAL A 196 -1.38 15.18 8.03
C VAL A 196 -2.69 14.98 8.80
N ASP A 197 -3.78 14.65 8.12
CA ASP A 197 -5.12 14.67 8.71
C ASP A 197 -5.55 13.32 9.28
N TYR A 198 -4.87 12.22 8.91
CA TYR A 198 -5.20 10.88 9.40
C TYR A 198 -4.08 10.17 10.14
N LEU A 199 -2.80 10.43 9.83
CA LEU A 199 -1.70 9.65 10.41
C LEU A 199 -0.92 10.34 11.52
N LEU A 200 -0.85 11.67 11.55
CA LEU A 200 -0.11 12.38 12.60
C LEU A 200 -0.63 12.09 14.02
N PRO A 201 0.17 12.34 15.08
CA PRO A 201 -0.26 12.12 16.46
C PRO A 201 -1.61 12.75 16.76
N GLY A 202 -2.51 11.97 17.37
CA GLY A 202 -3.87 12.38 17.70
C GLY A 202 -4.88 12.33 16.54
N LYS A 203 -4.46 11.87 15.34
CA LYS A 203 -5.35 11.70 14.19
C LYS A 203 -5.98 10.29 14.14
N PRO A 204 -7.12 10.12 13.43
CA PRO A 204 -7.94 8.90 13.51
C PRO A 204 -7.23 7.58 13.18
N LEU A 205 -6.23 7.63 12.28
CA LEU A 205 -5.48 6.46 11.81
C LEU A 205 -4.02 6.47 12.27
N HIS A 206 -3.69 7.25 13.31
CA HIS A 206 -2.32 7.28 13.86
C HIS A 206 -1.80 5.89 14.24
N TRP A 207 -2.70 4.98 14.64
CA TRP A 207 -2.38 3.58 14.93
C TRP A 207 -1.80 2.79 13.74
N ARG A 208 -2.04 3.22 12.49
CA ARG A 208 -1.43 2.63 11.28
C ARG A 208 -0.03 3.16 10.99
N LEU A 209 0.36 4.31 11.55
CA LEU A 209 1.61 4.98 11.19
C LEU A 209 2.84 4.12 11.52
N ALA A 210 2.78 3.32 12.58
CA ALA A 210 3.87 2.40 12.95
C ALA A 210 4.12 1.30 11.90
N ASP A 211 3.11 0.99 11.10
CA ASP A 211 3.17 -0.04 10.05
C ASP A 211 3.54 0.54 8.67
N LEU A 212 3.71 1.88 8.56
CA LEU A 212 4.06 2.56 7.30
C LEU A 212 5.56 2.48 7.02
N VAL A 213 5.94 1.69 6.01
CA VAL A 213 7.35 1.38 5.73
C VAL A 213 8.02 2.38 4.80
N GLY A 214 7.25 3.08 3.97
CA GLY A 214 7.78 4.04 3.02
C GLY A 214 6.71 4.84 2.28
N VAL A 215 7.03 6.09 1.97
CA VAL A 215 6.25 6.97 1.09
C VAL A 215 7.14 7.45 -0.06
N LEU A 216 6.79 7.07 -1.29
CA LEU A 216 7.46 7.49 -2.52
C LEU A 216 6.57 8.49 -3.24
N THR A 217 7.08 9.70 -3.49
CA THR A 217 6.33 10.70 -4.25
C THR A 217 7.04 11.09 -5.54
N TYR A 218 6.25 11.40 -6.56
CA TYR A 218 6.70 12.04 -7.78
C TYR A 218 5.97 13.38 -7.93
N ALA A 219 6.75 14.44 -8.13
CA ALA A 219 6.25 15.80 -8.38
C ALA A 219 5.31 16.35 -7.30
N LEU A 220 5.70 16.23 -6.02
CA LEU A 220 4.90 16.63 -4.87
C LEU A 220 4.77 18.17 -4.74
N PRO A 221 3.55 18.75 -4.84
CA PRO A 221 3.35 20.20 -4.61
C PRO A 221 3.49 20.60 -3.13
N CYS A 222 3.41 19.65 -2.21
CA CYS A 222 3.53 19.84 -0.77
C CYS A 222 4.94 19.45 -0.23
N ARG A 223 5.97 19.49 -1.10
CA ARG A 223 7.36 19.11 -0.83
C ARG A 223 8.11 20.11 0.04
N GLU A 224 8.84 19.64 1.05
CA GLU A 224 9.73 20.48 1.86
C GLU A 224 10.87 21.11 1.02
N THR A 225 11.32 22.30 1.40
CA THR A 225 12.51 22.91 0.83
C THR A 225 13.71 21.96 0.91
N GLY A 226 14.47 21.79 -0.17
CA GLY A 226 15.63 20.89 -0.16
C GLY A 226 15.34 19.40 -0.32
N SER A 227 14.09 18.95 -0.16
CA SER A 227 13.75 17.53 -0.28
C SER A 227 13.91 17.03 -1.72
N VAL A 228 14.73 16.00 -1.89
CA VAL A 228 14.95 15.32 -3.17
C VAL A 228 15.58 13.95 -2.91
N ALA A 229 15.13 12.93 -3.63
CA ALA A 229 15.72 11.61 -3.62
C ALA A 229 17.18 11.65 -4.08
N ASP A 230 18.07 10.89 -3.44
CA ASP A 230 19.50 10.93 -3.77
C ASP A 230 19.79 10.52 -5.22
N TRP A 231 19.06 9.53 -5.75
CA TRP A 231 19.20 9.13 -7.15
C TRP A 231 18.66 10.18 -8.13
N ALA A 232 17.80 11.09 -7.68
CA ALA A 232 17.21 12.14 -8.50
C ALA A 232 18.05 13.42 -8.55
N ARG A 233 18.99 13.60 -7.62
CA ARG A 233 19.88 14.77 -7.57
C ARG A 233 20.58 15.10 -8.90
N PRO A 234 21.05 14.14 -9.72
CA PRO A 234 21.73 14.45 -10.98
C PRO A 234 20.91 15.24 -12.02
N TRP A 235 19.57 15.23 -11.92
CA TRP A 235 18.67 15.97 -12.83
C TRP A 235 17.87 17.08 -12.14
N VAL A 236 18.24 17.40 -10.91
CA VAL A 236 17.67 18.47 -10.10
C VAL A 236 18.72 19.55 -9.86
N ILE A 237 18.38 20.80 -10.18
CA ILE A 237 19.21 21.98 -9.96
C ILE A 237 18.59 22.83 -8.86
N GLY A 238 19.39 23.22 -7.86
CA GLY A 238 18.95 24.14 -6.79
C GLY A 238 17.88 23.53 -5.87
N ALA A 239 18.00 22.26 -5.51
CA ALA A 239 17.05 21.60 -4.62
C ALA A 239 16.95 22.33 -3.27
N GLU A 240 18.11 22.72 -2.74
CA GLU A 240 18.31 23.41 -1.47
C GLU A 240 17.53 24.72 -1.34
N ASP A 241 17.24 25.38 -2.45
CA ASP A 241 16.58 26.70 -2.50
C ASP A 241 15.16 26.63 -3.08
N THR A 242 14.63 25.42 -3.31
CA THR A 242 13.31 25.23 -3.92
C THR A 242 12.44 24.29 -3.11
N HIS A 243 11.14 24.49 -3.22
CA HIS A 243 10.10 23.75 -2.52
C HIS A 243 8.91 23.45 -3.43
N GLY A 244 7.93 22.67 -2.96
CA GLY A 244 6.67 22.47 -3.68
C GLY A 244 5.83 23.75 -3.78
N LEU A 245 4.94 23.82 -4.78
CA LEU A 245 4.17 25.01 -5.12
C LEU A 245 3.11 25.40 -4.07
N ASP A 246 2.70 24.49 -3.18
CA ASP A 246 1.69 24.79 -2.18
C ASP A 246 2.23 25.80 -1.14
N PRO A 247 1.68 27.03 -1.06
CA PRO A 247 2.12 28.05 -0.11
C PRO A 247 1.61 27.83 1.33
N ALA A 248 0.62 26.97 1.54
CA ALA A 248 -0.13 26.90 2.79
C ALA A 248 -0.10 25.52 3.46
N ARG A 249 0.07 24.44 2.68
CA ARG A 249 0.04 23.04 3.17
C ARG A 249 1.21 22.26 2.61
N ARG A 250 2.35 22.33 3.30
CA ARG A 250 3.63 21.77 2.85
C ARG A 250 4.49 21.37 4.04
N PHE A 251 5.29 20.33 3.89
CA PHE A 251 6.29 19.96 4.91
C PHE A 251 7.24 21.14 5.18
N GLY A 252 7.62 21.30 6.46
CA GLY A 252 8.50 22.37 6.94
C GLY A 252 7.83 23.74 7.12
N LEU A 253 6.57 23.94 6.71
CA LEU A 253 5.82 25.17 7.02
C LEU A 253 5.36 25.20 8.48
N PRO A 254 5.13 26.40 9.08
CA PRO A 254 4.54 26.50 10.40
C PRO A 254 3.24 25.70 10.53
N GLY A 255 3.19 24.79 11.53
CA GLY A 255 2.04 23.90 11.74
C GLY A 255 2.12 22.55 11.02
N PHE A 256 3.16 22.33 10.19
CA PHE A 256 3.42 21.07 9.51
C PHE A 256 4.79 20.50 9.93
N PRO A 257 4.95 19.18 10.00
CA PRO A 257 6.24 18.58 10.36
C PRO A 257 7.27 18.76 9.25
N ALA A 258 8.54 18.50 9.56
CA ALA A 258 9.54 18.22 8.54
C ALA A 258 9.21 16.90 7.82
N THR A 259 9.85 16.69 6.66
CA THR A 259 9.69 15.46 5.88
C THR A 259 10.14 14.25 6.70
N PRO A 260 9.30 13.22 6.85
CA PRO A 260 9.65 12.02 7.61
C PRO A 260 10.84 11.27 6.99
N PRO A 261 11.69 10.58 7.78
CA PRO A 261 12.81 9.80 7.25
C PRO A 261 12.42 8.65 6.29
N ASN A 262 11.19 8.16 6.39
CA ASN A 262 10.63 7.14 5.50
C ASN A 262 9.85 7.74 4.32
N TRP A 263 10.01 9.03 4.03
CA TRP A 263 9.40 9.72 2.91
C TRP A 263 10.48 10.16 1.92
N VAL A 264 10.24 10.01 0.63
CA VAL A 264 11.18 10.43 -0.43
C VAL A 264 10.44 11.12 -1.58
N ASP A 265 11.03 12.21 -2.05
CA ASP A 265 10.45 13.04 -3.11
C ASP A 265 11.30 12.98 -4.39
N VAL A 266 10.69 12.56 -5.50
CA VAL A 266 11.30 12.55 -6.82
C VAL A 266 10.69 13.69 -7.65
N TRP A 267 11.53 14.54 -8.21
CA TRP A 267 11.12 15.62 -9.10
C TRP A 267 12.27 15.96 -10.04
N ARG A 268 12.05 16.90 -10.97
CA ARG A 268 13.06 17.30 -11.95
C ARG A 268 13.04 18.81 -12.17
N THR A 269 14.19 19.34 -12.60
CA THR A 269 14.30 20.76 -12.93
C THR A 269 13.28 21.15 -14.00
N GLY A 270 12.58 22.27 -13.78
CA GLY A 270 11.51 22.81 -14.59
C GLY A 270 10.12 22.32 -14.22
N ASP A 271 9.96 21.40 -13.26
CA ASP A 271 8.65 20.97 -12.77
C ASP A 271 7.96 22.12 -12.02
N ILE A 272 6.98 22.76 -12.65
CA ILE A 272 6.36 23.98 -12.14
C ILE A 272 5.60 23.79 -10.82
N PHE A 273 5.26 22.55 -10.46
CA PHE A 273 4.52 22.23 -9.25
C PHE A 273 5.42 21.77 -8.11
N ALA A 274 6.56 21.16 -8.42
CA ALA A 274 7.51 20.68 -7.42
C ALA A 274 8.76 21.58 -7.25
N GLU A 275 9.02 22.50 -8.19
CA GLU A 275 10.12 23.47 -8.16
C GLU A 275 9.59 24.91 -8.10
N SER A 276 9.40 25.41 -6.88
CA SER A 276 9.00 26.78 -6.60
C SER A 276 10.00 27.49 -5.69
N LYS A 277 10.06 28.81 -5.82
CA LYS A 277 10.86 29.72 -4.98
C LYS A 277 9.94 30.72 -4.27
N ASP A 278 10.51 31.58 -3.44
CA ASP A 278 9.78 32.68 -2.79
C ASP A 278 9.71 33.97 -3.65
N ASP A 279 9.89 33.85 -4.97
CA ASP A 279 9.84 34.98 -5.89
C ASP A 279 8.42 35.32 -6.37
N ARG A 280 8.28 36.50 -7.00
CA ARG A 280 6.97 36.99 -7.48
C ARG A 280 6.32 36.06 -8.51
N SER A 281 7.11 35.38 -9.34
CA SER A 281 6.57 34.47 -10.35
C SER A 281 5.93 33.24 -9.71
N SER A 282 6.62 32.66 -8.73
CA SER A 282 6.16 31.51 -7.96
C SER A 282 4.93 31.86 -7.13
N GLN A 283 4.88 33.06 -6.54
CA GLN A 283 3.69 33.58 -5.85
C GLN A 283 2.45 33.66 -6.75
N ILE A 284 2.61 34.06 -8.02
CA ILE A 284 1.51 34.10 -9.00
C ILE A 284 1.06 32.67 -9.33
N LYS A 285 2.00 31.75 -9.62
CA LYS A 285 1.66 30.35 -9.86
C LYS A 285 0.93 29.73 -8.66
N ALA A 286 1.39 30.03 -7.45
CA ALA A 286 0.79 29.55 -6.20
C ALA A 286 -0.66 30.03 -6.04
N SER A 287 -0.99 31.24 -6.50
CA SER A 287 -2.37 31.74 -6.45
C SER A 287 -3.34 30.99 -7.36
N VAL A 288 -2.88 30.61 -8.57
CA VAL A 288 -3.65 29.77 -9.48
C VAL A 288 -3.78 28.37 -8.88
N TYR A 289 -2.69 27.84 -8.33
CA TYR A 289 -2.70 26.56 -7.64
C TYR A 289 -3.72 26.54 -6.49
N GLN A 290 -3.80 27.56 -5.64
CA GLN A 290 -4.77 27.60 -4.54
C GLN A 290 -6.23 27.54 -5.03
N ALA A 291 -6.56 28.26 -6.11
CA ALA A 291 -7.90 28.20 -6.68
C ALA A 291 -8.24 26.81 -7.24
N VAL A 292 -7.29 26.18 -7.93
CA VAL A 292 -7.50 24.89 -8.63
C VAL A 292 -7.40 23.71 -7.69
N ALA A 293 -6.31 23.62 -6.95
CA ALA A 293 -5.96 22.46 -6.13
C ALA A 293 -6.56 22.53 -4.73
N ARG A 294 -6.81 23.73 -4.18
CA ARG A 294 -7.31 23.93 -2.82
C ARG A 294 -8.72 24.49 -2.73
N ARG A 295 -9.39 24.75 -3.88
CA ARG A 295 -10.71 25.41 -3.94
C ARG A 295 -10.72 26.78 -3.25
N ASP A 296 -9.56 27.40 -3.10
CA ASP A 296 -9.41 28.69 -2.43
C ASP A 296 -9.19 29.81 -3.45
N PHE A 297 -10.28 30.54 -3.72
CA PHE A 297 -10.28 31.64 -4.68
C PHE A 297 -9.96 33.00 -4.07
N PHE A 298 -10.02 33.14 -2.74
CA PHE A 298 -10.17 34.44 -2.09
C PHE A 298 -9.22 34.69 -0.92
N SER A 299 -8.72 33.65 -0.25
CA SER A 299 -8.08 33.81 1.06
C SER A 299 -6.58 34.15 0.98
N HIS A 300 -5.94 33.97 -0.18
CA HIS A 300 -4.51 34.25 -0.37
C HIS A 300 -4.24 35.75 -0.65
N PRO A 301 -3.16 36.38 -0.14
CA PRO A 301 -2.77 37.77 -0.44
C PRO A 301 -2.47 38.07 -1.93
N HIS A 302 -2.48 37.04 -2.76
CA HIS A 302 -2.36 37.10 -4.22
C HIS A 302 -3.52 36.40 -4.90
N ALA A 303 -4.69 36.27 -4.24
CA ALA A 303 -5.88 35.62 -4.77
C ALA A 303 -6.16 36.04 -6.22
N LEU A 304 -6.61 35.10 -7.04
CA LEU A 304 -7.02 35.37 -8.43
C LEU A 304 -8.01 36.54 -8.51
N ALA A 305 -8.95 36.62 -7.56
CA ALA A 305 -9.88 37.74 -7.43
C ALA A 305 -9.20 39.09 -7.15
N ALA A 306 -8.06 39.10 -6.44
CA ALA A 306 -7.28 40.31 -6.14
C ALA A 306 -6.28 40.67 -7.26
N GLN A 307 -5.79 39.68 -8.04
CA GLN A 307 -4.91 39.92 -9.18
C GLN A 307 -5.66 40.40 -10.42
N VAL A 308 -6.91 39.96 -10.61
CA VAL A 308 -7.79 40.51 -11.64
C VAL A 308 -8.56 41.69 -11.02
N GLY A 309 -7.86 42.79 -10.77
CA GLY A 309 -8.33 43.94 -9.97
C GLY A 309 -9.62 44.65 -10.42
N ASP A 310 -10.28 44.21 -11.49
CA ASP A 310 -11.60 44.70 -11.94
C ASP A 310 -12.75 43.68 -11.69
N LEU A 311 -12.48 42.52 -11.08
CA LEU A 311 -13.40 41.37 -11.03
C LEU A 311 -14.34 41.34 -9.80
N PHE A 312 -14.51 42.45 -9.09
CA PHE A 312 -15.43 42.56 -7.95
C PHE A 312 -16.92 42.56 -8.35
N GLU A 313 -17.24 42.55 -9.65
CA GLU A 313 -18.61 42.45 -10.18
C GLU A 313 -18.89 41.14 -10.94
N THR A 314 -17.92 40.23 -10.98
CA THR A 314 -17.97 39.08 -11.88
C THR A 314 -18.42 37.80 -11.18
N PRO A 315 -19.43 37.09 -11.71
CA PRO A 315 -19.93 35.85 -11.11
C PRO A 315 -18.85 34.77 -10.97
N ALA A 316 -18.94 33.95 -9.92
CA ALA A 316 -18.03 32.82 -9.66
C ALA A 316 -17.86 31.88 -10.87
N SER A 317 -18.88 31.75 -11.73
CA SER A 317 -18.82 30.98 -12.98
C SER A 317 -17.81 31.52 -14.00
N GLN A 318 -17.58 32.83 -14.06
CA GLN A 318 -16.58 33.44 -14.94
C GLN A 318 -15.16 33.30 -14.37
N VAL A 319 -15.00 33.32 -13.04
CA VAL A 319 -13.72 32.97 -12.37
C VAL A 319 -13.31 31.53 -12.71
N VAL A 320 -14.27 30.60 -12.65
CA VAL A 320 -14.06 29.20 -13.07
C VAL A 320 -13.68 29.11 -14.55
N GLY A 321 -14.29 29.91 -15.43
CA GLY A 321 -13.93 29.99 -16.84
C GLY A 321 -12.50 30.51 -17.09
N ILE A 322 -12.05 31.53 -16.35
CA ILE A 322 -10.67 32.03 -16.40
C ILE A 322 -9.68 30.98 -15.90
N VAL A 323 -10.01 30.31 -14.80
CA VAL A 323 -9.21 29.19 -14.27
C VAL A 323 -9.14 28.04 -15.27
N GLN A 324 -10.25 27.67 -15.90
CA GLN A 324 -10.28 26.66 -16.97
C GLN A 324 -9.47 27.08 -18.20
N ALA A 325 -9.45 28.37 -18.56
CA ALA A 325 -8.62 28.89 -19.64
C ALA A 325 -7.12 28.90 -19.27
N ILE A 326 -6.77 29.22 -18.03
CA ILE A 326 -5.40 29.13 -17.53
C ILE A 326 -4.95 27.67 -17.48
N ILE A 327 -5.78 26.76 -16.98
CA ILE A 327 -5.52 25.31 -16.99
C ILE A 327 -5.39 24.83 -18.43
N SER A 328 -6.31 25.19 -19.34
CA SER A 328 -6.21 24.80 -20.74
C SER A 328 -4.96 25.37 -21.42
N GLY A 329 -4.53 26.56 -21.02
CA GLY A 329 -3.25 27.15 -21.42
C GLY A 329 -2.03 26.40 -20.85
N ILE A 330 -2.10 25.97 -19.58
CA ILE A 330 -1.10 25.09 -18.94
C ILE A 330 -1.07 23.73 -19.64
N THR A 331 -2.22 23.10 -19.93
CA THR A 331 -2.34 21.84 -20.66
C THR A 331 -1.86 21.96 -22.11
N PHE A 332 -2.06 23.10 -22.76
CA PHE A 332 -1.50 23.39 -24.09
C PHE A 332 0.03 23.60 -24.05
N LEU A 333 0.57 24.13 -22.94
CA LEU A 333 2.01 24.21 -22.67
C LEU A 333 2.59 22.87 -22.14
N ALA A 334 1.74 21.96 -21.65
CA ALA A 334 2.10 20.70 -20.99
C ALA A 334 2.76 19.68 -21.92
N ASP A 335 2.64 19.82 -23.25
CA ASP A 335 3.41 19.04 -24.22
C ASP A 335 4.94 19.25 -24.10
N ARG A 336 5.40 20.19 -23.25
CA ARG A 336 6.81 20.45 -22.96
C ARG A 336 7.15 20.58 -21.47
N ASP A 337 6.20 20.37 -20.55
CA ASP A 337 6.47 20.51 -19.12
C ASP A 337 7.14 19.25 -18.55
N PRO A 338 8.30 19.36 -17.87
CA PRO A 338 8.98 18.24 -17.24
C PRO A 338 8.08 17.46 -16.24
N HIS A 339 7.08 18.09 -15.65
CA HIS A 339 6.11 17.46 -14.75
C HIS A 339 5.35 16.28 -15.40
N TYR A 340 4.90 16.45 -16.64
CA TYR A 340 4.06 15.47 -17.35
C TYR A 340 4.84 14.50 -18.23
N ALA A 341 6.14 14.74 -18.43
CA ALA A 341 7.01 13.79 -19.10
C ALA A 341 7.09 12.48 -18.27
N PRO A 342 7.30 11.31 -18.91
CA PRO A 342 7.52 10.06 -18.17
C PRO A 342 8.64 10.22 -17.13
N PHE A 343 8.42 9.70 -15.92
CA PHE A 343 9.45 9.61 -14.89
C PHE A 343 10.28 8.35 -15.07
N GLU A 344 11.56 8.45 -14.74
CA GLU A 344 12.41 7.30 -14.46
C GLU A 344 12.00 6.71 -13.11
N ILE A 345 11.79 5.39 -13.02
CA ILE A 345 11.19 4.73 -11.84
C ILE A 345 12.09 3.69 -11.17
N GLU A 346 13.23 3.31 -11.74
CA GLU A 346 14.12 2.27 -11.19
C GLU A 346 14.67 2.67 -9.82
N GLY A 347 15.03 3.95 -9.64
CA GLY A 347 15.44 4.45 -8.33
C GLY A 347 14.33 4.32 -7.27
N GLY A 348 13.08 4.61 -7.66
CA GLY A 348 11.92 4.45 -6.79
C GLY A 348 11.61 2.99 -6.46
N ILE A 349 11.70 2.10 -7.45
CA ILE A 349 11.56 0.64 -7.28
C ILE A 349 12.61 0.13 -6.30
N ALA A 350 13.89 0.48 -6.50
CA ALA A 350 14.98 0.04 -5.64
C ALA A 350 14.77 0.50 -4.18
N TRP A 351 14.46 1.79 -3.99
CA TRP A 351 14.25 2.38 -2.67
C TRP A 351 13.07 1.77 -1.92
N MET A 352 11.96 1.50 -2.63
CA MET A 352 10.78 0.89 -2.05
C MET A 352 10.98 -0.60 -1.79
N ARG A 353 11.67 -1.32 -2.67
CA ARG A 353 12.04 -2.74 -2.48
C ARG A 353 12.80 -2.95 -1.18
N GLU A 354 13.80 -2.12 -0.90
CA GLU A 354 14.57 -2.20 0.36
C GLU A 354 13.67 -2.09 1.60
N ARG A 355 12.62 -1.27 1.54
CA ARG A 355 11.68 -1.08 2.66
C ARG A 355 10.69 -2.23 2.79
N LEU A 356 10.26 -2.81 1.69
CA LEU A 356 9.33 -3.94 1.66
C LEU A 356 10.00 -5.27 2.04
N VAL A 357 11.31 -5.44 1.81
CA VAL A 357 12.05 -6.65 2.18
C VAL A 357 12.42 -6.69 3.66
N ASN A 358 12.63 -5.53 4.28
CA ASN A 358 13.06 -5.41 5.68
C ASN A 358 11.91 -5.38 6.69
N THR A 359 10.70 -5.81 6.31
CA THR A 359 9.49 -5.79 7.15
C THR A 359 9.25 -7.07 7.94
#